data_AF-A0A380TE94-F1
#
_entry.id   AF-A0A380TE94-F1
#
_cell.length_a   1.000
_cell.length_b   1.000
_cell.length_c   1.000
_cell.angle_alpha   90.00
_cell.angle_beta   90.00
_cell.angle_gamma   90.00
#
_symmetry.space_group_name_H-M   'P 1'
#
loop_
_entity.id
_entity.type
_entity.pdbx_description
1 polymer ?
#
loop_
_entity_poly.entity_id
_entity_poly.type
_entity_poly.pdbx_seq_one_letter_code
_entity_poly.pdbx_strand_id
1 'polypeptide(L)'
;MRAVRLLAVASVIVGVRACGNANEPPPGEDQPPAYSDGYRDGCESGRKAGGDPFSVFIKNTQRYEVEAPYQKGWDEGFNACEAQEFGRPGRPGGPFRM
;
A
#
# COMPACT_ATOMS: atom_id res chain seq x y z
N MET A 1 -18.14 43.48 -5.51
CA MET A 1 -16.84 42.91 -5.95
C MET A 1 -15.77 42.75 -4.85
N ARG A 2 -16.11 42.82 -3.54
CA ARG A 2 -15.18 42.45 -2.44
C ARG A 2 -15.50 41.08 -1.84
N ALA A 3 -16.78 40.73 -1.74
CA ALA A 3 -17.24 39.41 -1.28
C ALA A 3 -16.86 38.26 -2.25
N VAL A 4 -16.84 38.52 -3.56
CA VAL A 4 -16.41 37.54 -4.57
C VAL A 4 -14.91 37.21 -4.43
N ARG A 5 -14.09 38.17 -3.99
CA ARG A 5 -12.66 37.94 -3.71
C ARG A 5 -12.43 37.12 -2.45
N LEU A 6 -13.30 37.23 -1.45
CA LEU A 6 -13.21 36.41 -0.24
C LEU A 6 -13.60 34.94 -0.49
N LEU A 7 -14.50 34.69 -1.43
CA LEU A 7 -14.87 33.33 -1.84
C LEU A 7 -13.81 32.65 -2.71
N ALA A 8 -13.01 33.41 -3.46
CA ALA A 8 -11.94 32.87 -4.30
C ALA A 8 -10.71 32.39 -3.49
N VAL A 9 -10.51 32.89 -2.27
CA VAL A 9 -9.37 32.49 -1.41
C VAL A 9 -9.68 31.23 -0.61
N ALA A 10 -10.96 30.88 -0.41
CA ALA A 10 -11.38 29.73 0.38
C ALA A 10 -11.27 28.38 -0.36
N SER A 11 -11.10 28.38 -1.68
CA SER A 11 -11.19 27.15 -2.50
C SER A 11 -9.85 26.48 -2.81
N VAL A 12 -8.72 27.01 -2.33
CA VAL A 12 -7.36 26.52 -2.67
C VAL A 12 -6.67 25.85 -1.47
N ILE A 13 -7.42 25.34 -0.50
CA ILE A 13 -6.84 24.60 0.67
C ILE A 13 -7.50 23.22 0.86
N VAL A 14 -8.24 22.71 -0.12
CA VAL A 14 -8.70 21.31 -0.12
C VAL A 14 -7.89 20.53 -1.16
N GLY A 15 -6.60 20.39 -0.86
CA GLY A 15 -5.64 19.64 -1.67
C GLY A 15 -4.77 18.73 -0.80
N VAL A 16 -5.22 18.34 0.39
CA VAL A 16 -4.64 17.19 1.08
C VAL A 16 -5.50 16.01 0.68
N ARG A 17 -4.98 15.11 -0.17
CA ARG A 17 -5.09 13.64 -0.05
C ARG A 17 -4.32 12.98 -1.19
N ALA A 18 -3.04 12.73 -0.97
CA ALA A 18 -2.36 11.52 -1.43
C ALA A 18 -1.01 11.41 -0.72
N CYS A 19 -1.02 11.15 0.59
CA CYS A 19 -0.03 10.17 1.06
C CYS A 19 -0.50 8.86 0.45
N GLY A 20 -0.03 8.54 -0.76
CA GLY A 20 -0.29 7.25 -1.38
C GLY A 20 0.09 6.19 -0.36
N ASN A 21 -0.85 5.32 -0.02
CA ASN A 21 -0.52 4.23 0.88
C ASN A 21 0.32 3.30 0.03
N ALA A 22 1.54 2.94 0.44
CA ALA A 22 2.34 1.91 -0.24
C ALA A 22 1.62 0.54 -0.34
N ASN A 23 0.45 0.44 0.29
CA ASN A 23 -0.39 -0.74 0.44
C ASN A 23 -1.63 -0.70 -0.47
N GLU A 24 -1.76 0.29 -1.35
CA GLU A 24 -2.87 0.29 -2.32
C GLU A 24 -2.59 -0.70 -3.46
N PRO A 25 -3.57 -1.55 -3.81
CA PRO A 25 -3.41 -2.49 -4.92
C PRO A 25 -3.13 -1.75 -6.23
N PRO A 26 -2.40 -2.36 -7.18
CA PRO A 26 -2.11 -1.73 -8.46
C PRO A 26 -3.42 -1.34 -9.16
N PRO A 27 -3.53 -0.10 -9.70
CA PRO A 27 -4.73 0.36 -10.37
C PRO A 27 -4.98 -0.52 -11.60
N GLY A 28 -6.07 -1.28 -11.58
CA GLY A 28 -6.56 -2.13 -12.68
C GLY A 28 -8.08 -2.06 -12.78
N GLU A 29 -8.62 -2.62 -13.86
CA GLU A 29 -10.08 -2.79 -14.03
C GLU A 29 -10.67 -3.50 -12.80
N ASP A 30 -11.71 -2.91 -12.21
CA ASP A 30 -12.49 -3.37 -11.05
C ASP A 30 -11.98 -4.66 -10.37
N GLN A 31 -10.91 -4.56 -9.58
CA GLN A 31 -10.40 -5.74 -8.90
C GLN A 31 -11.43 -6.29 -7.88
N PRO A 32 -11.56 -7.63 -7.78
CA PRO A 32 -12.45 -8.24 -6.79
C PRO A 32 -12.10 -7.77 -5.37
N PRO A 33 -13.09 -7.54 -4.48
CA PRO A 33 -12.81 -7.12 -3.10
C PRO A 33 -11.84 -8.03 -2.34
N ALA A 34 -11.90 -9.35 -2.63
CA ALA A 34 -10.99 -10.34 -2.05
C ALA A 34 -9.51 -10.10 -2.44
N TYR A 35 -9.25 -9.61 -3.65
CA TYR A 35 -7.90 -9.23 -4.08
C TYR A 35 -7.36 -8.06 -3.27
N SER A 36 -8.16 -7.03 -3.06
CA SER A 36 -7.77 -5.84 -2.28
C SER A 36 -7.50 -6.19 -0.81
N ASP A 37 -8.31 -7.07 -0.22
CA ASP A 37 -8.05 -7.61 1.12
C ASP A 37 -6.74 -8.40 1.17
N GLY A 38 -6.54 -9.32 0.22
CA GLY A 38 -5.32 -10.10 0.12
C GLY A 38 -4.09 -9.21 -0.01
N TYR A 39 -4.13 -8.21 -0.89
CA TYR A 39 -3.03 -7.27 -1.12
C TYR A 39 -2.65 -6.49 0.15
N ARG A 40 -3.63 -6.02 0.91
CA ARG A 40 -3.37 -5.32 2.18
C ARG A 40 -2.70 -6.23 3.21
N ASP A 41 -3.22 -7.45 3.40
CA ASP A 41 -2.69 -8.43 4.35
C ASP A 41 -1.26 -8.90 3.94
N GLY A 42 -1.08 -9.13 2.64
CA GLY A 42 0.19 -9.49 2.03
C GLY A 42 1.24 -8.40 2.22
N CYS A 43 0.89 -7.14 1.93
CA CYS A 43 1.81 -6.02 2.07
C CYS A 43 2.30 -5.82 3.52
N GLU A 44 1.41 -5.91 4.50
CA GLU A 44 1.79 -5.81 5.92
C GLU A 44 2.77 -6.93 6.31
N SER A 45 2.51 -8.14 5.81
CA SER A 45 3.40 -9.29 5.97
C SER A 45 4.75 -9.11 5.27
N GLY A 46 4.75 -8.54 4.07
CA GLY A 46 5.96 -8.23 3.29
C GLY A 46 6.80 -7.16 3.98
N ARG A 47 6.17 -6.14 4.58
CA ARG A 47 6.88 -5.16 5.41
C ARG A 47 7.58 -5.82 6.59
N LYS A 48 6.90 -6.79 7.22
CA LYS A 48 7.47 -7.53 8.36
C LYS A 48 8.66 -8.37 7.94
N ALA A 49 8.54 -9.07 6.81
CA ALA A 49 9.62 -9.84 6.22
C ALA A 49 10.81 -8.97 5.81
N GLY A 50 10.54 -7.79 5.24
CA GLY A 50 11.53 -6.78 4.91
C GLY A 50 12.19 -6.12 6.13
N GLY A 51 11.69 -6.39 7.35
CA GLY A 51 12.30 -6.00 8.61
C GLY A 51 11.71 -4.73 9.23
N ASP A 52 10.50 -4.33 8.88
CA ASP A 52 9.81 -3.24 9.59
C ASP A 52 9.37 -3.73 10.98
N PRO A 53 9.95 -3.18 12.07
CA PRO A 53 9.62 -3.63 13.42
C PRO A 53 8.16 -3.41 13.80
N PHE A 54 7.47 -2.45 13.18
CA PHE A 54 6.10 -2.06 13.54
C PHE A 54 5.02 -2.81 12.76
N SER A 55 5.39 -3.46 11.67
CA SER A 55 4.46 -4.26 10.87
C SER A 55 4.21 -5.65 11.47
N VAL A 56 3.12 -6.27 11.01
CA VAL A 56 2.65 -7.59 11.46
C VAL A 56 2.50 -8.57 10.30
N PHE A 57 2.74 -9.85 10.56
CA PHE A 57 2.48 -10.90 9.58
C PHE A 57 1.00 -11.30 9.65
N ILE A 58 0.25 -11.10 8.56
CA ILE A 58 -1.17 -11.39 8.43
C ILE A 58 -1.39 -12.28 7.21
N LYS A 59 -1.89 -13.50 7.42
CA LYS A 59 -2.29 -14.40 6.34
C LYS A 59 -3.51 -15.20 6.76
N ASN A 60 -4.65 -14.96 6.13
CA ASN A 60 -5.83 -15.81 6.30
C ASN A 60 -5.64 -17.08 5.47
N THR A 61 -5.17 -18.15 6.09
CA THR A 61 -4.85 -19.42 5.41
C THR A 61 -6.04 -20.02 4.69
N GLN A 62 -7.23 -20.00 5.31
CA GLN A 62 -8.45 -20.49 4.69
C GLN A 62 -8.77 -19.74 3.39
N ARG A 63 -8.78 -18.40 3.43
CA ARG A 63 -9.03 -17.58 2.22
C ARG A 63 -7.91 -17.75 1.19
N TYR A 64 -6.66 -17.86 1.62
CA TYR A 64 -5.53 -18.08 0.73
C TYR A 64 -5.62 -19.40 -0.05
N GLU A 65 -6.22 -20.44 0.54
CA GLU A 65 -6.39 -21.74 -0.10
C GLU A 65 -7.63 -21.82 -1.00
N VAL A 66 -8.70 -21.08 -0.69
CA VAL A 66 -10.01 -21.22 -1.38
C VAL A 66 -10.39 -20.04 -2.27
N GLU A 67 -9.85 -18.85 -2.04
CA GLU A 67 -10.14 -17.63 -2.80
C GLU A 67 -8.92 -17.22 -3.64
N ALA A 68 -8.89 -17.64 -4.91
CA ALA A 68 -7.83 -17.28 -5.85
C ALA A 68 -7.54 -15.76 -5.93
N PRO A 69 -8.54 -14.85 -5.88
CA PRO A 69 -8.26 -13.41 -5.85
C PRO A 69 -7.52 -12.97 -4.58
N TYR A 70 -7.89 -13.51 -3.41
CA TYR A 70 -7.20 -13.21 -2.15
C TYR A 70 -5.76 -13.74 -2.19
N GLN A 71 -5.56 -14.96 -2.67
CA GLN A 71 -4.24 -15.56 -2.84
C GLN A 71 -3.33 -14.67 -3.71
N LYS A 72 -3.81 -14.33 -4.91
CA LYS A 72 -3.09 -13.47 -5.86
C LYS A 72 -2.77 -12.09 -5.25
N GLY A 73 -3.76 -11.48 -4.59
CA GLY A 73 -3.58 -10.21 -3.90
C GLY A 73 -2.49 -10.30 -2.84
N TRP A 74 -2.56 -11.34 -1.98
CA TRP A 74 -1.60 -11.56 -0.91
C TRP A 74 -0.17 -11.73 -1.41
N ASP A 75 0.04 -12.57 -2.44
CA ASP A 75 1.37 -12.78 -3.01
C ASP A 75 1.94 -11.51 -3.65
N GLU A 76 1.11 -10.77 -4.40
CA GLU A 76 1.53 -9.52 -5.04
C GLU A 76 1.85 -8.42 -4.01
N GLY A 77 0.99 -8.25 -3.00
CA GLY A 77 1.20 -7.29 -1.92
C GLY A 77 2.45 -7.61 -1.09
N PHE A 78 2.66 -8.89 -0.76
CA PHE A 78 3.84 -9.35 -0.03
C PHE A 78 5.12 -8.96 -0.76
N ASN A 79 5.25 -9.38 -2.02
CA ASN A 79 6.45 -9.11 -2.82
C ASN A 79 6.67 -7.60 -3.02
N ALA A 80 5.60 -6.85 -3.27
CA ALA A 80 5.69 -5.40 -3.48
C ALA A 80 6.24 -4.68 -2.25
N CYS A 81 5.75 -5.00 -1.06
CA CYS A 81 6.13 -4.27 0.16
C CYS A 81 7.41 -4.80 0.81
N GLU A 82 7.71 -6.08 0.64
CA GLU A 82 9.02 -6.64 0.99
C GLU A 82 10.13 -5.96 0.17
N ALA A 83 9.97 -5.86 -1.15
CA ALA A 83 10.94 -5.21 -2.03
C ALA A 83 11.12 -3.71 -1.71
N GLN A 84 10.03 -3.01 -1.38
CA GLN A 84 10.09 -1.62 -0.93
C GLN A 84 10.90 -1.48 0.36
N GLU A 85 10.68 -2.37 1.33
CA GLU A 85 11.41 -2.39 2.58
C GLU A 85 12.90 -2.70 2.38
N PHE A 86 13.25 -3.64 1.51
CA PHE A 86 14.65 -3.85 1.11
C PHE A 86 15.24 -2.60 0.43
N GLY A 87 14.47 -1.89 -0.39
CA GLY A 87 14.90 -0.68 -1.09
C GLY A 87 15.02 0.60 -0.22
N ARG A 88 14.65 0.56 1.07
CA ARG A 88 14.65 1.76 1.92
C ARG A 88 16.07 2.25 2.24
N PRO A 89 16.37 3.55 2.06
CA PRO A 89 17.66 4.13 2.46
C PRO A 89 17.97 3.86 3.93
N GLY A 90 19.17 3.36 4.21
CA GLY A 90 19.62 3.04 5.57
C GLY A 90 19.38 1.59 6.04
N ARG A 91 18.82 0.70 5.21
CA ARG A 91 18.74 -0.75 5.49
C ARG A 91 20.05 -1.47 5.12
N PRO A 92 20.66 -2.24 6.04
CA PRO A 92 21.74 -3.15 5.68
C PRO A 92 21.24 -4.20 4.68
N GLY A 93 21.89 -4.31 3.51
CA GLY A 93 21.53 -5.27 2.47
C GLY A 93 20.50 -4.79 1.44
N GLY A 94 20.01 -3.56 1.54
CA GLY A 94 19.24 -2.93 0.45
C GLY A 94 20.13 -2.59 -0.76
N PRO A 95 19.58 -2.44 -1.98
CA PRO A 95 20.35 -1.95 -3.09
C PRO A 95 20.91 -0.56 -2.72
N PHE A 96 22.24 -0.47 -2.57
CA PHE A 96 22.93 0.81 -2.49
C PHE A 96 22.70 1.51 -3.83
N ARG A 97 21.71 2.40 -3.89
CA ARG A 97 21.60 3.36 -4.98
C ARG A 97 22.83 4.28 -4.87
N MET A 98 23.81 4.04 -5.74
CA MET A 98 24.90 4.97 -6.06
C MET A 98 24.35 6.18 -6.81
#